data_AF-A0A496ZLK9-F1
#
_entry.id   AF-A0A496ZLK9-F1
#
_cell.length_a   1.000
_cell.length_b   1.000
_cell.length_c   1.000
_cell.angle_alpha   90.00
_cell.angle_beta   90.00
_cell.angle_gamma   90.00
#
_symmetry.space_group_name_H-M   'P 1'
#
loop_
_entity.id
_entity.type
_entity.pdbx_description
1 polymer ?
#
loop_
_entity_poly.entity_id
_entity_poly.type
_entity_poly.pdbx_seq_one_letter_code
_entity_poly.pdbx_strand_id
1 'polypeptide(L)' 'MSLYKTLSANKGFFLIAGPCVVEDEDLMMKVAHRLLQETTMRNIPLVFKSSYKKANRTSIDSPTG' A
#
# COMPACT_ATOMS: atom_id res chain seq x y z
N MET A 1 6.71 -18.22 -6.18
CA MET A 1 7.97 -17.45 -6.03
C MET A 1 7.63 -16.25 -5.15
N SER A 2 8.09 -16.23 -3.90
CA SER A 2 7.54 -15.34 -2.86
C SER A 2 7.87 -13.87 -3.11
N LEU A 3 6.96 -12.97 -2.75
CA LEU A 3 7.20 -11.52 -2.66
C LEU A 3 8.57 -11.21 -2.04
N TYR A 4 8.93 -11.97 -0.99
CA TYR A 4 10.23 -11.91 -0.34
C TYR A 4 11.41 -12.10 -1.31
N LYS A 5 11.36 -13.05 -2.25
CA LYS A 5 12.44 -13.27 -3.23
C LYS A 5 12.56 -12.09 -4.20
N THR A 6 11.44 -11.52 -4.63
CA THR A 6 11.41 -10.33 -5.50
C THR A 6 12.00 -9.11 -4.79
N LEU A 7 11.62 -8.88 -3.53
CA LEU A 7 12.13 -7.76 -2.75
C LEU A 7 13.59 -7.96 -2.31
N SER A 8 13.99 -9.16 -1.90
CA SER A 8 15.36 -9.46 -1.46
C SER A 8 16.38 -9.51 -2.59
N ALA A 9 15.96 -9.89 -3.80
CA ALA A 9 16.80 -9.79 -4.99
C ALA A 9 16.98 -8.33 -5.45
N ASN A 10 16.00 -7.47 -5.17
CA ASN A 10 16.05 -6.06 -5.52
C ASN A 10 16.71 -5.26 -4.39
N LYS A 11 18.05 -5.17 -4.43
CA LYS A 11 18.84 -4.37 -3.47
C LYS A 11 18.61 -2.85 -3.57
N GLY A 12 17.79 -2.41 -4.52
CA GLY A 12 17.43 -1.01 -4.74
C GLY A 12 16.24 -0.56 -3.91
N PHE A 13 15.73 0.62 -4.24
CA PHE A 13 14.53 1.17 -3.61
C PHE A 13 13.27 0.43 -4.06
N PHE A 14 12.40 0.12 -3.11
CA PHE A 14 11.02 -0.33 -3.35
C PHE A 14 10.05 0.47 -2.49
N LEU A 15 8.80 0.57 -2.93
CA LEU A 15 7.78 1.36 -2.28
C LEU A 15 6.72 0.46 -1.64
N ILE A 16 6.46 0.66 -0.35
CA ILE A 16 5.24 0.17 0.31
C ILE A 16 4.36 1.39 0.55
N ALA A 17 3.23 1.48 -0.15
CA ALA A 17 2.37 2.66 -0.07
C ALA A 17 0.89 2.31 -0.29
N GLY A 18 0.03 3.13 0.27
CA GLY A 18 -1.41 3.07 0.08
C GLY A 18 -2.14 3.78 1.22
N PRO A 19 -3.48 3.80 1.17
CA PRO A 19 -4.29 4.44 2.19
C PRO A 19 -4.04 3.85 3.59
N CYS A 20 -4.33 4.65 4.61
CA CYS A 20 -4.10 4.22 5.98
C CYS A 20 -5.04 3.06 6.36
N VAL A 21 -6.29 3.11 5.88
CA VAL A 21 -7.36 2.13 6.11
C VAL A 21 -8.07 1.83 4.79
N VAL A 22 -8.65 0.64 4.68
CA VAL A 22 -9.53 0.30 3.56
C VAL A 22 -10.84 1.08 3.74
N GLU A 23 -11.22 1.80 2.70
CA GLU A 23 -12.48 2.56 2.61
C GLU A 23 -13.27 1.98 1.43
N ASP A 24 -13.71 2.81 0.49
CA ASP A 24 -14.42 2.37 -0.70
C ASP A 24 -13.50 1.71 -1.76
N GLU A 25 -14.02 0.70 -2.45
CA GLU A 25 -13.31 -0.03 -3.51
C GLU A 25 -12.81 0.92 -4.61
N ASP A 26 -13.65 1.84 -5.08
CA ASP A 26 -13.31 2.81 -6.11
C ASP A 26 -12.13 3.69 -5.70
N LEU A 27 -12.10 4.12 -4.44
CA LEU A 27 -10.99 4.91 -3.90
C LEU A 27 -9.71 4.07 -3.85
N MET A 28 -9.80 2.83 -3.34
CA MET A 28 -8.65 1.94 -3.26
C MET A 28 -8.06 1.67 -4.64
N MET A 29 -8.90 1.37 -5.64
CA MET A 29 -8.48 1.10 -7.01
C MET A 29 -7.88 2.33 -7.69
N LYS A 30 -8.47 3.52 -7.47
CA LYS A 30 -7.93 4.78 -7.99
C LYS A 30 -6.52 5.06 -7.44
N VAL A 31 -6.31 4.88 -6.14
CA VAL A 31 -5.01 5.09 -5.51
C VAL A 31 -4.00 4.02 -5.97
N ALA A 32 -4.41 2.75 -6.03
CA ALA A 32 -3.57 1.66 -6.50
C ALA A 32 -3.09 1.89 -7.95
N HIS A 33 -4.00 2.27 -8.86
CA HIS A 33 -3.63 2.60 -10.24
C HIS A 33 -2.66 3.76 -10.32
N ARG A 34 -2.88 4.84 -9.55
CA ARG A 34 -1.98 5.99 -9.57
C ARG A 34 -0.58 5.62 -9.08
N LEU A 35 -0.48 4.86 -7.99
CA LEU A 35 0.81 4.39 -7.47
C LEU A 35 1.49 3.43 -8.44
N LEU A 36 0.74 2.52 -9.06
CA LEU A 36 1.28 1.60 -10.05
C LEU A 36 1.86 2.35 -11.25
N GLN A 37 1.12 3.32 -11.82
CA GLN A 37 1.60 4.13 -12.94
C GLN A 37 2.93 4.83 -12.61
N GLU A 38 3.01 5.52 -11.47
CA GLU A 38 4.22 6.25 -11.06
C GLU A 38 5.41 5.34 -10.80
N THR A 39 5.17 4.18 -10.20
CA THR A 39 6.23 3.22 -9.85
C THR A 39 6.71 2.44 -11.08
N THR A 40 5.82 2.08 -12.00
CA THR A 40 6.16 1.47 -13.30
C THR A 40 7.04 2.41 -14.13
N MET A 41 6.70 3.70 -14.24
CA MET A 41 7.52 4.67 -14.99
C MET A 41 8.95 4.80 -14.46
N ARG A 42 9.15 4.51 -13.17
CA ARG A 42 10.44 4.66 -12.47
C ARG A 42 11.16 3.33 -12.23
N ASN A 43 10.61 2.21 -12.72
CA ASN A 43 11.07 0.85 -12.42
C ASN A 43 11.20 0.55 -10.92
N ILE A 44 10.30 1.11 -10.10
CA ILE A 44 10.27 0.90 -8.66
C ILE A 44 9.28 -0.23 -8.36
N PRO A 45 9.67 -1.30 -7.64
CA PRO A 45 8.73 -2.31 -7.17
C PRO A 45 7.74 -1.69 -6.16
N LEU A 46 6.46 -1.97 -6.34
CA LEU A 46 5.38 -1.48 -5.47
C LEU A 46 4.74 -2.64 -4.70
N VAL A 47 4.56 -2.45 -3.39
CA VAL A 47 3.63 -3.20 -2.55
C VAL A 47 2.52 -2.25 -2.14
N PHE A 48 1.32 -2.46 -2.68
CA PHE A 48 0.15 -1.71 -2.23
C PHE A 48 -0.27 -2.19 -0.84
N LYS A 49 -0.38 -1.26 0.12
CA LYS A 49 -0.71 -1.58 1.51
C LYS A 49 -1.86 -0.71 2.00
N SER A 50 -2.84 -1.34 2.64
CA SER A 50 -3.86 -0.68 3.44
C SER A 50 -4.23 -1.56 4.64
N SER A 51 -4.67 -0.98 5.75
CA SER A 51 -5.10 -1.74 6.92
C SER A 51 -6.61 -1.96 6.88
N TYR A 52 -7.09 -3.19 7.07
CA TYR A 52 -8.54 -3.43 7.20
C TYR A 52 -9.10 -2.81 8.49
N LYS A 53 -8.36 -2.93 9.60
CA LYS A 53 -8.74 -2.38 10.90
C LYS A 53 -7.56 -1.68 11.56
N LYS A 54 -7.77 -0.50 12.14
CA LYS A 54 -6.80 0.19 13.00
C LYS A 54 -6.88 -0.36 14.43
N ALA A 55 -5.78 -0.94 14.90
CA ALA A 55 -5.65 -1.39 16.29
C ALA A 55 -5.23 -0.26 17.25
N ASN A 56 -4.50 0.73 16.75
CA ASN A 56 -3.99 1.86 17.55
C ASN A 56 -4.93 3.05 17.41
N ARG A 57 -5.75 3.31 18.43
CA ARG A 57 -6.69 4.43 18.49
C ARG A 57 -6.06 5.62 19.20
N THR A 58 -6.19 6.81 18.64
CA THR A 58 -5.87 8.08 19.33
C THR A 58 -7.06 8.60 20.16
N SER A 59 -8.28 8.16 19.86
CA SER A 59 -9.50 8.38 20.65
C SER A 59 -10.43 7.17 20.51
N ILE A 60 -11.26 6.90 21.52
CA ILE A 60 -12.19 5.75 21.53
C ILE A 60 -13.21 5.85 20.37
N ASP A 61 -13.55 7.08 19.98
CA ASP A 61 -14.55 7.41 18.95
C ASP A 61 -13.99 7.43 17.52
N SER A 62 -12.69 7.17 17.33
CA SER A 62 -12.10 7.19 15.98
C SER A 62 -12.60 5.99 15.14
N PRO A 63 -12.97 6.21 13.87
CA PRO A 63 -13.32 5.13 12.94
C PRO A 63 -12.17 4.12 12.82
N THR A 64 -12.48 2.84 12.95
CA THR A 64 -11.47 1.78 12.88
C THR A 64 -11.19 1.28 11.48
N GLY A 65 -11.94 1.73 10.48
CA GLY A 65 -12.30 0.89 9.35
C GLY A 65 -13.63 0.19 9.64
#